data_AF-A0A930T441-F1
#
_entry.id   AF-A0A930T441-F1
#
_cell.length_a   1.000
_cell.length_b   1.000
_cell.length_c   1.000
_cell.angle_alpha   90.00
_cell.angle_beta   90.00
_cell.angle_gamma   90.00
#
_symmetry.space_group_name_H-M   'P 1'
#
loop_
_entity.id
_entity.type
_entity.pdbx_description
1 polymer ?
#
loop_
_entity_poly.entity_id
_entity_poly.type
_entity_poly.pdbx_seq_one_letter_code
_entity_poly.pdbx_strand_id
1 'polypeptide(L)' 'MKMIQVKGEIKQGELKIKTPLEITDGEVDLIIVKQNQEVDEFEIMCQLGKENGYDSREKIMDLIQQVKLEMLEEKGRIK' A
#
# COMPACT_ATOMS: atom_id res chain seq x y z
N MET A 1 29.24 16.53 -10.95
CA MET A 1 27.98 15.78 -11.06
C MET A 1 27.01 16.39 -10.07
N LYS A 2 25.86 16.91 -10.52
CA LYS A 2 24.83 17.55 -9.68
C LYS A 2 23.54 16.77 -9.89
N MET A 3 23.00 16.16 -8.84
CA MET A 3 21.72 15.46 -8.90
C MET A 3 20.60 16.47 -8.63
N ILE A 4 19.61 16.50 -9.52
CA ILE A 4 18.44 17.39 -9.38
C ILE A 4 17.21 16.51 -9.31
N GLN A 5 16.48 16.61 -8.20
CA GLN A 5 15.21 15.91 -8.03
C GLN A 5 14.07 16.85 -8.39
N VAL A 6 13.39 16.56 -9.50
CA VAL A 6 12.16 17.25 -9.91
C VAL A 6 10.99 16.28 -9.90
N LYS A 7 9.79 16.78 -9.58
CA LYS A 7 8.55 16.01 -9.76
C LYS A 7 8.16 16.07 -11.23
N GLY A 8 8.15 14.92 -11.89
CA GLY A 8 7.63 14.75 -13.25
C GLY A 8 6.24 14.13 -13.21
N GLU A 9 5.43 14.44 -14.22
CA GLU A 9 4.16 13.77 -14.45
C GLU A 9 4.30 12.82 -15.64
N ILE A 10 3.83 11.58 -15.49
CA ILE A 10 3.74 10.61 -16.59
C ILE A 10 2.30 10.56 -17.07
N LYS A 11 2.05 10.93 -18.33
CA LYS A 11 0.74 10.83 -18.98
C LYS A 11 0.89 10.11 -20.32
N GLN A 12 0.09 9.07 -20.54
CA GLN A 12 0.11 8.29 -21.79
C GLN A 12 1.49 7.74 -22.18
N GLY A 13 2.33 7.42 -21.19
CA GLY A 13 3.70 6.94 -21.42
C GLY A 13 4.73 8.06 -21.65
N GLU A 14 4.31 9.33 -21.71
CA GLU A 14 5.21 10.48 -21.81
C GLU A 14 5.54 11.05 -20.43
N LEU A 15 6.83 11.15 -20.10
CA LEU A 15 7.32 11.87 -18.92
C LEU A 15 7.51 13.35 -19.26
N LYS A 16 6.71 14.22 -18.64
CA LYS A 16 6.88 15.68 -18.73
C LYS A 16 7.51 16.21 -17.45
N ILE A 17 8.69 16.80 -17.59
CA ILE A 17 9.44 17.45 -16.51
C ILE A 17 9.70 18.91 -16.86
N LYS A 18 9.61 19.80 -15.86
CA LYS A 18 10.13 21.16 -15.96
C LYS A 18 11.46 21.21 -15.24
N THR A 19 12.55 21.36 -15.99
CA THR A 19 13.89 21.57 -15.43
C THR A 19 14.03 23.01 -14.91
N PRO A 20 14.82 23.25 -13.86
CA PRO A 20 15.17 24.60 -13.44
C PRO A 20 15.93 25.34 -14.55
N LEU A 21 15.76 26.67 -14.64
CA LEU A 21 16.36 27.53 -15.68
C LEU A 21 17.90 27.43 -15.81
N GLU A 22 18.58 26.87 -14.80
CA GLU A 22 20.04 26.75 -14.75
C GLU A 22 20.60 25.60 -15.60
N ILE A 23 19.75 24.75 -16.19
CA ILE A 23 20.18 23.67 -17.09
C ILE A 23 20.07 24.19 -18.53
N THR A 24 21.21 24.56 -19.12
CA THR A 24 21.35 24.88 -20.54
C THR A 24 21.29 23.64 -21.42
N ASP A 25 21.26 23.82 -22.75
CA ASP A 25 21.34 22.72 -23.73
C ASP A 25 22.50 21.77 -23.41
N GLY A 26 22.20 20.47 -23.29
CA GLY A 26 23.16 19.43 -22.93
C GLY A 26 22.50 18.08 -22.66
N GLU A 27 23.31 17.04 -22.54
CA GLU A 27 22.86 15.68 -22.21
C GLU A 27 22.76 15.50 -20.68
N VAL A 28 21.72 14.79 -20.22
CA VAL A 28 21.49 14.50 -18.80
C VAL A 28 21.12 13.04 -18.58
N ASP A 29 21.60 12.46 -17.48
CA ASP A 29 21.18 11.15 -17.01
C ASP A 29 19.86 11.23 -16.23
N LEU A 30 18.88 10.40 -16.61
CA LEU A 30 17.56 10.33 -15.99
C LEU A 30 17.45 9.08 -15.10
N ILE A 31 17.14 9.27 -13.82
CA ILE A 31 16.82 8.19 -12.87
C ILE A 31 15.32 8.25 -12.56
N ILE A 32 14.57 7.22 -12.97
CA ILE A 32 13.14 7.10 -12.69
C ILE A 32 12.94 6.15 -11.51
N VAL A 33 12.50 6.70 -10.37
CA VAL A 33 12.10 5.91 -9.20
C VAL A 33 10.59 5.92 -9.12
N LYS A 34 9.96 4.78 -9.47
CA LYS A 34 8.54 4.57 -9.22
C LYS A 34 8.41 4.07 -7.78
N GLN A 35 7.71 4.80 -6.91
CA GLN A 35 7.19 4.16 -5.71
C GLN A 35 6.23 3.09 -6.19
N ASN A 36 6.54 1.82 -5.90
CA ASN A 36 5.59 0.76 -6.11
C ASN A 36 4.36 1.11 -5.27
N GLN A 37 3.34 1.58 -5.96
CA GLN A 37 1.98 1.64 -5.47
C GLN A 37 1.43 0.21 -5.55
N GLU A 38 2.16 -0.75 -4.97
CA GLU A 38 1.53 -1.99 -4.56
C GLU A 38 0.54 -1.53 -3.50
N VAL A 39 -0.74 -1.68 -3.83
CA VAL A 39 -1.81 -1.43 -2.89
C VAL A 39 -1.46 -2.26 -1.67
N ASP A 40 -1.25 -1.61 -0.53
CA ASP A 40 -0.80 -2.28 0.68
C ASP A 40 -1.84 -3.36 1.00
N GLU A 41 -1.47 -4.63 0.83
CA GLU A 41 -2.36 -5.76 1.07
C GLU A 41 -2.94 -5.68 2.48
N PHE A 42 -2.17 -5.10 3.41
CA PHE A 42 -2.65 -4.81 4.76
C PHE A 42 -3.78 -3.78 4.79
N GLU A 43 -3.68 -2.68 4.04
CA GLU A 43 -4.76 -1.69 3.94
C GLU A 43 -6.01 -2.29 3.30
N ILE A 44 -5.87 -3.13 2.27
CA ILE A 44 -7.00 -3.82 1.64
C ILE A 44 -7.68 -4.73 2.67
N MET A 45 -6.92 -5.55 3.38
CA MET A 45 -7.44 -6.49 4.37
C MET A 45 -8.11 -5.78 5.54
N CYS A 46 -7.54 -4.66 6.00
CA CYS A 46 -8.15 -3.82 7.02
C CYS A 46 -9.47 -3.19 6.54
N GLN A 47 -9.53 -2.74 5.29
CA GLN A 47 -10.76 -2.18 4.73
C GLN A 47 -11.85 -3.24 4.61
N LEU A 48 -11.50 -4.43 4.12
CA LEU A 48 -12.41 -5.57 4.03
C LEU A 48 -12.94 -5.98 5.42
N GLY A 49 -12.09 -5.96 6.44
CA GLY A 49 -12.50 -6.23 7.82
C GLY A 49 -13.56 -5.25 8.32
N LYS A 50 -13.38 -3.95 8.05
CA LYS A 50 -14.36 -2.92 8.41
C LYS A 50 -15.69 -3.10 7.67
N GLU A 51 -15.66 -3.41 6.39
CA GLU A 51 -16.86 -3.67 5.58
C GLU A 51 -17.66 -4.88 6.08
N ASN A 52 -16.97 -5.91 6.57
CA ASN A 52 -17.59 -7.08 7.21
C ASN A 52 -18.01 -6.82 8.66
N GLY A 53 -17.91 -5.57 9.13
CA GLY A 53 -18.37 -5.14 10.44
C GLY A 53 -17.37 -5.28 11.56
N TYR A 54 -16.12 -5.69 11.30
CA TYR A 54 -15.03 -5.78 12.30
C TYR A 54 -14.28 -4.44 12.44
N ASP A 55 -15.02 -3.38 12.69
CA ASP A 55 -14.54 -2.00 12.78
C ASP A 55 -14.02 -1.61 14.18
N SER A 56 -14.27 -2.45 15.19
CA SER A 56 -13.89 -2.21 16.58
C SER A 56 -13.08 -3.35 17.16
N ARG A 57 -12.26 -3.02 18.18
CA ARG A 57 -11.47 -4.01 18.92
C ARG A 57 -12.34 -5.11 19.53
N GLU A 58 -13.52 -4.76 20.05
CA GLU A 58 -14.45 -5.72 20.65
C GLU A 58 -14.89 -6.77 19.62
N LYS A 59 -15.36 -6.34 18.45
CA LYS A 59 -15.82 -7.26 17.41
C LYS A 59 -14.70 -8.15 16.85
N ILE A 60 -13.48 -7.62 16.76
CA ILE A 60 -12.31 -8.41 16.38
C ILE A 60 -12.03 -9.48 17.45
N MET A 61 -12.13 -9.13 18.73
CA MET A 61 -11.93 -10.08 19.83
C MET A 61 -13.01 -11.15 19.86
N ASP A 62 -14.26 -10.79 19.59
CA ASP A 62 -15.38 -11.74 19.49
C ASP A 62 -15.15 -12.75 18.37
N LEU A 63 -14.71 -12.30 17.19
CA LEU A 63 -14.35 -13.19 16.07
C LEU A 63 -13.23 -14.16 16.47
N ILE A 64 -12.17 -13.66 17.10
CA ILE A 64 -11.05 -14.49 17.56
C ILE A 64 -11.54 -15.53 18.57
N GLN A 65 -12.45 -15.16 19.47
CA GLN A 65 -13.02 -16.07 20.44
C GLN A 65 -13.87 -17.15 19.76
N GLN A 66 -14.74 -16.76 18.82
CA GLN A 66 -15.57 -17.68 18.07
C GLN A 66 -14.72 -18.72 17.32
N VAL A 67 -13.74 -18.27 16.53
CA VAL A 67 -12.83 -19.16 15.78
C VAL A 67 -12.09 -20.11 16.71
N LYS A 68 -11.63 -19.63 17.88
CA LYS A 68 -10.95 -20.49 18.86
C LYS A 68 -11.88 -21.57 19.42
N LEU A 69 -13.14 -21.25 19.69
CA LEU A 69 -14.12 -22.22 20.16
C LEU A 69 -14.40 -23.27 19.10
N GLU A 70 -14.65 -22.85 17.85
CA GLU A 70 -14.85 -23.74 16.70
C GLU A 70 -13.66 -24.70 16.52
N MET A 71 -12.42 -24.19 16.59
CA MET A 71 -11.22 -25.04 16.51
C MET A 71 -11.07 -26.02 17.67
N LEU A 72 -11.57 -25.67 18.86
CA LEU A 72 -11.51 -26.54 20.03
C LEU A 72 -12.61 -27.61 19.98
N GLU A 73 -13.79 -27.28 19.45
CA GLU A 73 -14.87 -28.22 19.13
C GLU A 73 -14.42 -29.24 18.07
N GLU A 74 -13.81 -28.79 16.97
CA GLU A 74 -13.25 -29.69 15.94
C GLU A 74 -12.21 -30.66 16.52
N LYS A 75 -11.44 -30.21 17.51
CA LYS A 75 -10.44 -31.03 18.21
C LYS A 75 -11.04 -31.92 19.30
N GLY A 76 -12.36 -31.90 19.49
CA GLY A 76 -13.07 -32.66 20.52
C GLY A 76 -12.71 -32.25 21.95
N ARG A 77 -12.22 -31.02 22.14
CA ARG A 77 -11.78 -30.50 23.45
C ARG A 77 -12.90 -29.78 24.20
N ILE A 78 -14.02 -29.50 23.54
CA ILE A 78 -15.23 -28.91 24.11
C ILE A 78 -16.42 -29.62 23.46
N LYS A 79 -17.50 -29.80 24.23
CA LYS A 79 -18.68 -30.58 23.86
C LYS A 79 -19.94 -29.79 24.17
#